data_AF-A0A0N1KT61-F1
#
_entry.id   AF-A0A0N1KT61-F1
#
_cell.length_a   1.000
_cell.length_b   1.000
_cell.length_c   1.000
_cell.angle_alpha   90.00
_cell.angle_beta   90.00
_cell.angle_gamma   90.00
#
_symmetry.space_group_name_H-M   'P 1'
#
loop_
_entity.id
_entity.type
_entity.pdbx_description
1 polymer ?
#
loop_
_entity_poly.entity_id
_entity_poly.type
_entity_poly.pdbx_seq_one_letter_code
_entity_poly.pdbx_strand_id
1 'polypeptide(L)'
;MIIGIAAALVCILVLSSCYRTRKNLIAENRVYHWKVYLVKKRHFSTGAYQHFEVYYKDQLLILPKEVTDGSQEIREFITAGVTDNRSSQFGTVAVIFEGHFTREDGVPYRTMVTLHIRPGNGNELIITNPCNGKEATVTIE
;
A
#
# COMPACT_ATOMS: atom_id res chain seq x y z
N MET A 1 25.10 -37.68 -15.17
CA MET A 1 23.68 -37.26 -15.07
C MET A 1 23.28 -36.80 -13.66
N ILE A 2 23.71 -37.49 -12.59
CA ILE A 2 23.39 -37.12 -11.19
C ILE A 2 24.01 -35.77 -10.74
N ILE A 3 25.23 -35.46 -11.18
CA ILE A 3 25.94 -34.20 -10.83
C ILE A 3 25.22 -32.96 -11.38
N GLY A 4 24.64 -33.04 -12.58
CA GLY A 4 23.89 -31.94 -13.19
C GLY A 4 22.60 -31.62 -12.43
N ILE A 5 21.93 -32.65 -11.91
CA ILE A 5 20.70 -32.51 -11.10
C ILE A 5 21.03 -31.89 -9.74
N ALA A 6 22.13 -32.30 -9.10
CA ALA A 6 22.57 -31.73 -7.83
C ALA A 6 22.97 -30.25 -7.96
N ALA A 7 23.68 -29.89 -9.03
CA ALA A 7 24.02 -28.49 -9.31
C ALA A 7 22.78 -27.62 -9.57
N ALA A 8 21.82 -28.13 -10.35
CA ALA A 8 20.56 -27.44 -10.59
C ALA A 8 19.74 -27.24 -9.29
N LEU A 9 19.68 -28.25 -8.42
CA LEU A 9 19.03 -28.15 -7.10
C LEU A 9 19.71 -27.10 -6.20
N VAL A 10 21.03 -27.05 -6.17
CA VAL A 10 21.78 -26.03 -5.42
C VAL A 10 21.50 -24.64 -5.98
N CYS A 11 21.49 -24.46 -7.31
CA CYS A 11 21.13 -23.18 -7.93
C CYS A 11 19.69 -22.77 -7.59
N ILE A 12 18.72 -23.69 -7.63
CA ILE A 12 17.32 -23.41 -7.28
C ILE A 12 17.20 -23.05 -5.78
N LEU A 13 17.93 -23.73 -4.89
CA LEU A 13 17.94 -23.43 -3.45
C LEU A 13 18.57 -22.05 -3.15
N VAL A 14 19.65 -21.70 -3.86
CA VAL A 14 20.29 -20.38 -3.71
C VAL A 14 19.39 -19.28 -4.27
N LEU A 15 18.77 -19.50 -5.44
CA LEU A 15 17.85 -18.55 -6.06
C LEU A 15 16.56 -18.36 -5.26
N SER A 16 16.02 -19.42 -4.67
CA SER A 16 14.84 -19.31 -3.78
C SER A 16 15.18 -18.64 -2.44
N SER A 17 16.39 -18.84 -1.91
CA SER A 17 16.88 -18.08 -0.75
C SER A 17 17.16 -16.60 -1.03
N CYS A 18 17.23 -16.18 -2.30
CA CYS A 18 17.47 -14.77 -2.69
C CYS A 18 16.23 -13.87 -2.53
N TYR A 19 15.03 -14.44 -2.36
CA TYR A 19 13.79 -13.70 -2.21
C TYR A 19 13.19 -13.94 -0.83
N ARG A 20 13.33 -12.97 0.08
CA ARG A 20 12.68 -13.03 1.39
C ARG A 20 11.74 -11.86 1.58
N THR A 21 10.44 -12.16 1.64
CA THR A 21 9.40 -11.21 2.03
C THR A 21 8.98 -11.50 3.46
N ARG A 22 8.96 -10.47 4.31
CA ARG A 22 8.38 -10.53 5.66
C ARG A 22 7.25 -9.52 5.76
N LYS A 23 6.09 -9.95 6.28
CA LYS A 23 4.91 -9.11 6.48
C LYS A 23 4.57 -9.11 7.96
N ASN A 24 4.60 -7.94 8.60
CA ASN A 24 4.32 -7.79 10.03
C ASN A 24 3.08 -6.93 10.21
N LEU A 25 2.11 -7.41 10.99
CA LEU A 25 0.94 -6.60 11.38
C LEU A 25 1.41 -5.55 12.39
N ILE A 26 1.21 -4.27 12.07
CA ILE A 26 1.66 -3.15 12.90
C ILE A 26 0.51 -2.38 13.53
N ALA A 27 -0.69 -2.43 12.93
CA ALA A 27 -1.89 -1.85 13.47
C ALA A 27 -3.12 -2.66 13.03
N GLU A 28 -4.08 -2.82 13.94
CA GLU A 28 -5.37 -3.47 13.68
C GLU A 28 -6.47 -2.65 14.35
N ASN A 29 -7.52 -2.32 13.59
CA ASN A 29 -8.78 -1.84 14.14
C ASN A 29 -9.87 -2.84 13.80
N ARG A 30 -10.33 -3.56 14.82
CA ARG A 30 -11.30 -4.65 14.66
C ARG A 30 -12.73 -4.15 14.44
N VAL A 31 -13.06 -2.94 14.89
CA VAL A 31 -14.40 -2.35 14.75
C VAL A 31 -14.64 -1.94 13.30
N TYR A 32 -13.64 -1.31 12.68
CA TYR A 32 -13.72 -0.82 11.30
C TYR A 32 -12.95 -1.70 10.31
N HIS A 33 -12.54 -2.90 10.75
CA HIS A 33 -11.92 -3.93 9.91
C HIS A 33 -10.65 -3.47 9.16
N TRP A 34 -9.86 -2.60 9.76
CA TRP A 34 -8.56 -2.18 9.22
C TRP A 34 -7.43 -3.08 9.72
N LYS A 35 -6.55 -3.47 8.81
CA LYS A 35 -5.24 -4.04 9.14
C LYS A 35 -4.17 -3.32 8.36
N VAL A 36 -3.10 -2.90 9.04
CA VAL A 36 -1.93 -2.28 8.40
C VAL A 36 -0.74 -3.18 8.62
N TYR A 37 -0.06 -3.51 7.54
CA TYR A 37 1.12 -4.35 7.55
C TYR A 37 2.35 -3.58 7.08
N LEU A 38 3.46 -3.75 7.79
CA LEU A 38 4.79 -3.40 7.28
C LEU A 38 5.38 -4.59 6.53
N VAL A 39 5.56 -4.42 5.22
CA VAL A 39 6.16 -5.42 4.35
C VAL A 39 7.61 -5.05 4.07
N LYS A 40 8.51 -6.00 4.33
CA LYS A 40 9.94 -5.88 4.04
C LYS A 40 10.32 -6.93 3.01
N LYS A 41 10.70 -6.49 1.82
CA LYS A 41 11.22 -7.31 0.73
C LYS A 41 12.74 -7.19 0.72
N ARG A 42 13.46 -8.31 0.79
CA ARG A 42 14.90 -8.34 0.59
C ARG A 42 15.21 -9.04 -0.72
N HIS A 43 15.90 -8.34 -1.59
CA HIS A 43 16.44 -8.86 -2.83
C HIS A 43 17.96 -8.76 -2.77
N PHE A 44 18.66 -9.86 -3.05
CA PHE A 44 20.12 -9.88 -2.87
C PHE A 44 20.84 -8.85 -3.76
N SER A 45 20.36 -8.61 -4.99
CA SER A 45 20.99 -7.68 -5.95
C SER A 45 20.53 -6.22 -5.90
N THR A 46 19.32 -5.94 -5.41
CA THR A 46 18.73 -4.58 -5.41
C THR A 46 18.53 -3.98 -4.02
N GLY A 47 18.88 -4.73 -2.97
CA GLY A 47 18.84 -4.27 -1.59
C GLY A 47 17.55 -4.63 -0.85
N ALA A 48 17.29 -3.93 0.26
CA ALA A 48 16.08 -4.09 1.05
C ALA A 48 15.10 -2.95 0.72
N TYR A 49 13.88 -3.31 0.39
CA TYR A 49 12.76 -2.40 0.17
C TYR A 49 11.70 -2.65 1.23
N GLN A 50 11.08 -1.58 1.72
CA GLN A 50 9.96 -1.69 2.65
C GLN A 50 8.83 -0.75 2.26
N HIS A 51 7.61 -1.21 2.48
CA HIS A 51 6.38 -0.48 2.22
C HIS A 51 5.30 -0.95 3.18
N PHE A 52 4.20 -0.21 3.20
CA PHE A 52 3.01 -0.53 3.98
C PHE A 52 1.93 -1.05 3.04
N GLU A 53 1.22 -2.08 3.48
CA GLU A 53 0.00 -2.56 2.84
C GLU A 53 -1.16 -2.37 3.82
N VAL A 54 -2.26 -1.81 3.32
CA VAL A 54 -3.48 -1.57 4.10
C VAL A 54 -4.55 -2.53 3.61
N TYR A 55 -5.28 -3.11 4.55
CA TYR A 55 -6.38 -4.01 4.28
C TYR A 55 -7.66 -3.51 4.95
N TYR A 56 -8.76 -3.56 4.20
CA TYR A 56 -10.11 -3.31 4.71
C TYR A 56 -10.95 -4.56 4.50
N LYS A 57 -11.60 -5.07 5.55
CA LYS A 57 -12.38 -6.33 5.50
C LYS A 57 -11.59 -7.48 4.82
N ASP A 58 -10.32 -7.60 5.18
CA ASP A 58 -9.38 -8.59 4.63
C ASP A 58 -9.05 -8.47 3.12
N GLN A 59 -9.49 -7.39 2.47
CA GLN A 59 -9.12 -7.07 1.08
C GLN A 59 -8.01 -6.02 1.05
N LEU A 60 -7.05 -6.19 0.14
CA LEU A 60 -5.97 -5.23 -0.07
C LEU A 60 -6.56 -3.92 -0.60
N LEU A 61 -6.25 -2.81 0.06
CA LEU A 61 -6.60 -1.48 -0.41
C LEU A 61 -5.76 -1.14 -1.64
N ILE A 62 -6.45 -0.90 -2.75
CA ILE A 62 -5.87 -0.40 -4.00
C ILE A 62 -6.55 0.93 -4.31
N LEU A 63 -5.77 2.01 -4.35
CA LEU A 63 -6.30 3.32 -4.73
C LEU A 63 -6.31 3.44 -6.25
N PRO A 64 -7.48 3.70 -6.87
CA PRO A 64 -7.58 3.92 -8.30
C PRO A 64 -6.80 5.18 -8.72
N LYS A 65 -6.28 5.17 -9.95
CA LYS A 65 -5.55 6.32 -10.51
C LYS A 65 -6.45 7.57 -10.58
N GLU A 66 -7.76 7.38 -10.75
CA GLU A 66 -8.79 8.42 -10.81
C GLU A 66 -8.93 9.18 -9.49
N VAL A 67 -8.63 8.53 -8.36
CA VAL A 67 -8.72 9.15 -7.03
C VAL A 67 -7.42 9.84 -6.64
N THR A 68 -6.31 9.32 -7.13
CA THR A 68 -4.98 9.81 -6.77
C THR A 68 -4.49 10.93 -7.69
N ASP A 69 -5.27 11.30 -8.72
CA ASP A 69 -4.88 12.20 -9.82
C ASP A 69 -3.57 11.75 -10.50
N GLY A 70 -3.20 10.47 -10.35
CA GLY A 70 -1.87 9.93 -10.70
C GLY A 70 -1.86 9.08 -11.96
N SER A 71 -0.66 8.63 -12.35
CA SER A 71 -0.46 7.78 -13.55
C SER A 71 -0.72 6.28 -13.32
N GLN A 72 -0.87 5.82 -12.07
CA GLN A 72 -0.99 4.41 -11.72
C GLN A 72 -1.83 4.21 -10.46
N GLU A 73 -2.34 2.98 -10.29
CA GLU A 73 -2.93 2.54 -9.03
C GLU A 73 -1.87 2.50 -7.92
N ILE A 74 -2.31 2.77 -6.69
CA ILE A 74 -1.44 2.73 -5.52
C ILE A 74 -1.88 1.61 -4.58
N ARG A 75 -0.99 0.64 -4.36
CA ARG A 75 -1.18 -0.50 -3.45
C ARG A 75 -0.09 -0.64 -2.39
N GLU A 76 1.06 0.02 -2.61
CA GLU A 76 2.19 0.06 -1.70
C GLU A 76 2.35 1.49 -1.18
N PHE A 77 2.25 1.67 0.14
CA PHE A 77 2.31 2.97 0.79
C PHE A 77 3.69 3.17 1.44
N ILE A 78 4.16 4.41 1.49
CA ILE A 78 5.39 4.78 2.22
C ILE A 78 5.15 4.73 3.72
N THR A 79 3.96 5.19 4.14
CA THR A 79 3.49 5.15 5.53
C THR A 79 2.00 4.86 5.54
N ALA A 80 1.54 4.09 6.52
CA ALA A 80 0.13 3.95 6.82
C ALA A 80 -0.10 3.79 8.33
N GLY A 81 -1.19 4.34 8.84
CA GLY A 81 -1.55 4.27 10.25
C GLY A 81 -3.04 4.38 10.47
N VAL A 82 -3.57 3.61 11.43
CA VAL A 82 -4.97 3.72 11.83
C VAL A 82 -5.11 4.85 12.84
N THR A 83 -6.04 5.76 12.56
CA THR A 83 -6.37 6.91 13.40
C THR A 83 -7.68 6.61 14.13
N ASP A 84 -7.63 6.67 15.45
CA ASP A 84 -8.81 6.55 16.31
C ASP A 84 -8.78 7.71 17.32
N ASN A 85 -9.08 8.92 16.83
CA ASN A 85 -9.21 10.09 17.68
C ASN A 85 -10.70 10.40 17.93
N ARG A 86 -11.01 10.93 19.11
CA ARG A 86 -12.40 11.12 19.60
C ARG A 86 -13.21 12.20 18.86
N SER A 87 -12.69 12.78 17.78
CA SER A 87 -13.35 13.86 17.05
C SER A 87 -13.25 13.64 15.55
N SER A 88 -14.38 13.24 14.95
CA SER A 88 -14.69 13.15 13.51
C SER A 88 -13.91 12.18 12.61
N GLN A 89 -12.81 11.55 13.05
CA GLN A 89 -12.03 10.62 12.20
C GLN A 89 -12.05 9.16 12.70
N PHE A 90 -13.12 8.76 13.38
CA PHE A 90 -13.29 7.37 13.81
C PHE A 90 -13.17 6.40 12.63
N GLY A 91 -12.40 5.33 12.82
CA GLY A 91 -12.22 4.29 11.81
C GLY A 91 -11.50 4.77 10.55
N THR A 92 -10.68 5.80 10.65
CA THR A 92 -9.90 6.31 9.51
C THR A 92 -8.54 5.64 9.46
N VAL A 93 -8.06 5.30 8.27
CA VAL A 93 -6.64 5.02 8.02
C VAL A 93 -6.03 6.20 7.25
N ALA A 94 -4.91 6.72 7.74
CA ALA A 94 -4.11 7.71 7.03
C ALA A 94 -3.01 6.98 6.26
N VAL A 95 -2.85 7.30 4.98
CA VAL A 95 -1.82 6.73 4.10
C VAL A 95 -1.00 7.83 3.44
N ILE A 96 0.27 7.56 3.21
CA ILE A 96 1.20 8.42 2.47
C ILE A 96 1.83 7.60 1.36
N PHE A 97 1.86 8.14 0.15
CA PHE A 97 2.51 7.53 -1.01
C PHE A 97 3.18 8.58 -1.90
N GLU A 98 4.10 8.16 -2.76
CA GLU A 98 4.65 8.99 -3.83
C GLU A 98 3.72 8.92 -5.04
N GLY A 99 3.08 10.04 -5.38
CA GLY A 99 2.29 10.18 -6.58
C GLY A 99 3.14 10.68 -7.75
N HIS A 100 2.82 10.21 -8.95
CA HIS A 100 3.44 10.62 -10.21
C HIS A 100 2.43 11.38 -11.05
N PHE A 101 2.75 12.64 -11.33
CA PHE A 101 1.85 13.61 -11.93
C PHE A 101 2.49 14.28 -13.14
N THR A 102 1.67 14.92 -13.96
CA THR A 102 2.12 15.74 -15.10
C THR A 102 1.52 17.13 -14.94
N ARG A 103 2.35 18.17 -15.01
CA ARG A 103 1.89 19.57 -15.01
C ARG A 103 1.17 19.92 -16.31
N GLU A 104 0.47 21.05 -16.33
CA GLU A 104 -0.19 21.58 -17.53
C GLU A 104 0.78 21.83 -18.70
N ASP A 105 2.04 22.14 -18.41
CA ASP A 105 3.12 22.31 -19.38
C ASP A 105 3.71 20.98 -19.90
N GLY A 106 3.17 19.84 -19.47
CA GLY A 106 3.61 18.50 -19.86
C GLY A 106 4.80 17.96 -19.06
N VAL A 107 5.32 18.70 -18.09
CA VAL A 107 6.49 18.26 -17.31
C VAL A 107 6.07 17.27 -16.22
N PRO A 108 6.66 16.05 -16.16
CA PRO A 108 6.38 15.09 -15.11
C PRO A 108 7.01 15.54 -13.79
N TYR A 109 6.30 15.31 -12.68
CA TYR A 109 6.82 15.54 -11.34
C TYR A 109 6.30 14.47 -10.37
N ARG A 110 6.98 14.38 -9.22
CA ARG A 110 6.63 13.47 -8.13
C ARG A 110 6.40 14.25 -6.87
N THR A 111 5.42 13.84 -6.08
CA THR A 111 5.18 14.43 -4.75
C THR A 111 4.61 13.39 -3.80
N MET A 112 4.88 13.58 -2.52
CA MET A 112 4.20 12.82 -1.47
C MET A 112 2.74 13.30 -1.38
N VAL A 113 1.82 12.34 -1.32
CA VAL A 113 0.38 12.58 -1.16
C VAL A 113 -0.06 11.88 0.11
N THR A 114 -0.78 12.62 0.95
CA THR A 114 -1.45 12.08 2.13
C THR A 114 -2.93 11.95 1.84
N LEU A 115 -3.54 10.80 2.16
CA LEU A 115 -4.98 10.61 2.09
C LEU A 115 -5.50 10.02 3.40
N HIS A 116 -6.71 10.44 3.77
CA HIS A 116 -7.48 9.88 4.88
C HIS A 116 -8.60 9.04 4.30
N ILE A 117 -8.73 7.80 4.77
CA ILE A 117 -9.65 6.84 4.18
C ILE A 117 -10.51 6.27 5.29
N ARG A 118 -11.83 6.40 5.16
CA ARG A 118 -12.79 5.90 6.14
C ARG A 118 -13.88 5.06 5.48
N PRO A 119 -14.49 4.13 6.21
CA PRO A 119 -15.67 3.42 5.74
C PRO A 119 -16.81 4.38 5.39
N GLY A 120 -17.44 4.14 4.24
CA GLY A 120 -18.71 4.72 3.82
C GLY A 120 -19.88 3.76 4.07
N ASN A 121 -20.92 3.85 3.23
CA ASN A 121 -22.06 2.96 3.33
C ASN A 121 -21.75 1.61 2.66
N GLY A 122 -22.05 0.51 3.34
CA GLY A 122 -21.86 -0.85 2.79
C GLY A 122 -20.38 -1.20 2.54
N ASN A 123 -19.99 -1.25 1.26
CA ASN A 123 -18.63 -1.54 0.78
C ASN A 123 -17.96 -0.31 0.16
N GLU A 124 -18.42 0.88 0.51
CA GLU A 124 -17.77 2.11 0.08
C GLU A 124 -16.62 2.49 1.02
N LEU A 125 -15.58 3.08 0.44
CA LEU A 125 -14.55 3.83 1.13
C LEU A 125 -14.62 5.28 0.68
N ILE A 126 -14.59 6.18 1.65
CA ILE A 126 -14.54 7.61 1.44
C ILE A 126 -13.09 8.05 1.64
N ILE A 127 -12.52 8.63 0.60
CA ILE A 127 -11.13 9.03 0.50
C ILE A 127 -11.08 10.54 0.46
N THR A 128 -10.48 11.15 1.48
CA THR A 128 -10.33 12.60 1.61
C THR A 128 -8.86 12.97 1.50
N ASN A 129 -8.56 13.95 0.65
CA ASN A 129 -7.26 14.60 0.65
C ASN A 129 -7.27 15.76 1.66
N PRO A 130 -6.59 15.65 2.81
CA PRO A 130 -6.63 16.66 3.86
C PRO A 130 -5.98 17.99 3.44
N CYS A 131 -5.16 18.01 2.39
CA CYS A 131 -4.46 19.21 1.94
C CYS A 131 -5.37 20.16 1.13
N ASN A 132 -6.36 19.62 0.42
CA ASN A 132 -7.25 20.42 -0.44
C ASN A 132 -8.74 20.17 -0.20
N GLY A 133 -9.10 19.24 0.69
CA GLY A 133 -10.49 18.91 1.01
C GLY A 133 -11.24 18.13 -0.07
N LYS A 134 -10.58 17.73 -1.18
CA LYS A 134 -11.22 16.87 -2.19
C LYS A 134 -11.59 15.54 -1.56
N GLU A 135 -12.78 15.05 -1.90
CA GLU A 135 -13.31 13.77 -1.47
C GLU A 135 -13.66 12.91 -2.70
N ALA A 136 -13.40 11.61 -2.60
CA ALA A 136 -13.79 10.62 -3.59
C ALA A 136 -14.36 9.38 -2.89
N THR A 137 -15.30 8.71 -3.53
CA THR A 137 -15.88 7.46 -3.04
C THR A 137 -15.47 6.32 -3.96
N VAL A 138 -14.98 5.23 -3.37
CA VAL A 138 -14.60 4.00 -4.09
C VAL A 138 -15.40 2.85 -3.51
N THR A 139 -15.98 2.02 -4.37
CA THR A 139 -16.60 0.75 -3.94
C THR A 139 -15.58 -0.36 -4.04
N ILE A 140 -15.49 -1.19 -3.01
CA ILE A 140 -14.65 -2.40 -3.02
C ILE A 140 -15.52 -3.62 -3.28
N GLU A 141 -15.02 -4.53 -4.13
CA GLU A 141 -15.72 -5.73 -4.61
C GLU A 141 -15.85 -6.82 -3.56
#